data_AF-A0A0F9GV94-F1
#
_entry.id   AF-A0A0F9GV94-F1
#
_cell.length_a   1.000
_cell.length_b   1.000
_cell.length_c   1.000
_cell.angle_alpha   90.00
_cell.angle_beta   90.00
_cell.angle_gamma   90.00
#
_symmetry.space_group_name_H-M   'P 1'
#
loop_
_entity.id
_entity.type
_entity.pdbx_description
1 polymer ?
#
loop_
_entity_poly.entity_id
_entity_poly.type
_entity_poly.pdbx_seq_one_letter_code
_entity_poly.pdbx_strand_id
1 'polypeptide(L)'
;LYMTIFNRSNDLHWGLYAVNLPTFSILQEYLAARLQVQLGTQTHISNSLHIYTGDHPGAKITKRMFNHMAAPLPVLPESGPLFPSGLPSHDYFVASCNDVLEQRPYGGDSLEEEGVAFLEFASDFLRCYRDWKSGIGSSPWDCRHADLYMDWIWAAEEFWHTVVKHSVAKETSRDQPAPQTS
;
A
#
# COMPACT_ATOMS: atom_id res chain seq x y z
N LEU A 1 12.22 -9.61 -17.35
CA LEU A 1 11.32 -10.43 -16.55
C LEU A 1 9.88 -10.06 -16.86
N TYR A 2 9.15 -10.96 -17.51
CA TYR A 2 7.70 -10.85 -17.66
C TYR A 2 7.03 -11.60 -16.52
N MET A 3 5.96 -11.05 -15.95
CA MET A 3 5.24 -11.69 -14.84
C MET A 3 3.76 -11.80 -15.20
N THR A 4 3.17 -12.98 -15.01
CA THR A 4 1.72 -13.19 -15.15
C THR A 4 1.15 -13.62 -13.80
N ILE A 5 0.13 -12.90 -13.33
CA ILE A 5 -0.53 -13.10 -12.06
C ILE A 5 -1.95 -13.58 -12.31
N PHE A 6 -2.34 -14.68 -11.67
CA PHE A 6 -3.69 -15.23 -11.75
C PHE A 6 -4.40 -15.09 -10.41
N ASN A 7 -5.55 -14.41 -10.41
CA ASN A 7 -6.43 -14.27 -9.26
C ASN A 7 -7.77 -14.95 -9.56
N ARG A 8 -8.20 -15.89 -8.70
CA ARG A 8 -9.55 -16.51 -8.82
C ARG A 8 -10.67 -15.48 -8.70
N SER A 9 -10.42 -14.40 -7.97
CA SER A 9 -11.34 -13.29 -7.72
C SER A 9 -10.51 -12.08 -7.34
N ASN A 10 -10.92 -10.90 -7.78
CA ASN A 10 -10.24 -9.65 -7.47
C ASN A 10 -11.26 -8.52 -7.41
N ASP A 11 -11.30 -7.81 -6.29
CA ASP A 11 -12.04 -6.54 -6.23
C ASP A 11 -11.25 -5.49 -7.00
N LEU A 12 -11.89 -4.74 -7.89
CA LEU A 12 -11.20 -3.81 -8.77
C LEU A 12 -10.45 -2.72 -8.00
N HIS A 13 -11.04 -2.17 -6.93
CA HIS A 13 -10.52 -0.97 -6.28
C HIS A 13 -9.50 -1.31 -5.20
N TRP A 14 -9.92 -2.11 -4.22
CA TRP A 14 -9.13 -2.50 -3.06
C TRP A 14 -8.24 -3.69 -3.35
N GLY A 15 -8.69 -4.61 -4.19
CA GLY A 15 -7.92 -5.79 -4.55
C GLY A 15 -6.85 -5.46 -5.58
N LEU A 16 -7.26 -5.10 -6.80
CA LEU A 16 -6.35 -4.89 -7.91
C LEU A 16 -5.49 -3.64 -7.71
N TYR A 17 -6.11 -2.47 -7.59
CA TYR A 17 -5.35 -1.21 -7.57
C TYR A 17 -4.69 -0.90 -6.23
N ALA A 18 -5.33 -1.18 -5.10
CA ALA A 18 -4.76 -0.81 -3.79
C ALA A 18 -3.74 -1.82 -3.25
N VAL A 19 -3.83 -3.11 -3.59
CA VAL A 19 -2.96 -4.14 -3.02
C VAL A 19 -2.17 -4.89 -4.07
N ASN A 20 -2.85 -5.55 -5.02
CA ASN A 20 -2.19 -6.51 -5.91
C ASN A 20 -1.20 -5.83 -6.85
N LEU A 21 -1.61 -4.79 -7.57
CA LEU A 21 -0.76 -4.13 -8.55
C LEU A 21 0.53 -3.55 -7.91
N PRO A 22 0.47 -2.79 -6.80
CA PRO A 22 1.68 -2.36 -6.10
C PRO A 22 2.55 -3.54 -5.60
N THR A 23 1.94 -4.54 -4.96
CA THR A 23 2.67 -5.70 -4.40
C THR A 23 3.42 -6.47 -5.49
N PHE A 24 2.76 -6.77 -6.60
CA PHE A 24 3.37 -7.54 -7.68
C PHE A 24 4.37 -6.71 -8.49
N SER A 25 4.21 -5.40 -8.60
CA SER A 25 5.24 -4.50 -9.15
C SER A 25 6.52 -4.54 -8.34
N ILE A 26 6.44 -4.39 -7.01
CA ILE A 26 7.61 -4.52 -6.12
C ILE A 26 8.27 -5.89 -6.29
N LEU A 27 7.48 -6.96 -6.31
CA LEU A 27 8.00 -8.32 -6.48
C LEU A 27 8.66 -8.52 -7.85
N GLN A 28 8.07 -8.01 -8.93
CA GLN A 28 8.62 -8.15 -10.27
C GLN A 28 9.92 -7.37 -10.42
N GLU A 29 9.98 -6.13 -9.93
CA GLU A 29 11.21 -5.33 -9.94
C GLU A 29 12.31 -5.99 -9.11
N TYR A 30 11.97 -6.50 -7.94
CA TYR A 30 12.90 -7.28 -7.11
C TYR A 30 13.45 -8.49 -7.86
N LEU A 31 12.58 -9.31 -8.45
CA LEU A 31 13.01 -10.50 -9.19
C LEU A 31 13.83 -10.14 -10.44
N ALA A 32 13.44 -9.09 -11.16
CA ALA A 32 14.15 -8.63 -12.35
C ALA A 32 15.58 -8.19 -12.00
N ALA A 33 15.74 -7.40 -10.95
CA ALA A 33 17.04 -6.95 -10.48
C ALA A 33 17.89 -8.10 -9.91
N ARG A 34 17.29 -9.07 -9.18
CA ARG A 34 18.01 -10.27 -8.70
C ARG A 34 18.53 -11.14 -9.83
N LEU A 35 17.74 -11.29 -10.88
CA LEU A 35 18.11 -12.08 -12.05
C LEU A 35 18.98 -11.28 -13.04
N GLN A 36 19.24 -10.00 -12.77
CA GLN A 36 19.96 -9.07 -13.66
C GLN A 36 19.35 -9.02 -15.08
N VAL A 37 18.02 -9.02 -15.15
CA VAL A 37 17.26 -8.91 -16.41
C VAL A 37 16.43 -7.63 -16.42
N GLN A 38 16.15 -7.11 -17.62
CA GLN A 38 15.31 -5.93 -17.78
C GLN A 38 13.87 -6.19 -17.32
N LEU A 39 13.15 -5.15 -16.88
CA LEU A 39 11.73 -5.25 -16.55
C LEU A 39 10.89 -5.47 -17.83
N GLY A 40 9.94 -6.39 -17.78
CA GLY A 40 8.99 -6.67 -18.86
C GLY A 40 7.54 -6.43 -18.42
N THR A 41 6.59 -6.73 -19.29
CA THR A 41 5.16 -6.54 -18.99
C THR A 41 4.68 -7.39 -17.82
N GLN A 42 3.91 -6.77 -16.93
CA GLN A 42 3.14 -7.43 -15.88
C GLN A 42 1.70 -7.66 -16.36
N THR A 43 1.24 -8.91 -16.39
CA THR A 43 -0.12 -9.27 -16.83
C THR A 43 -0.94 -9.78 -15.66
N HIS A 44 -2.04 -9.11 -15.34
CA HIS A 44 -2.98 -9.55 -14.29
C HIS A 44 -4.22 -10.17 -14.92
N ILE A 45 -4.53 -11.41 -14.51
CA ILE A 45 -5.68 -12.16 -15.01
C ILE A 45 -6.57 -12.47 -13.80
N SER A 46 -7.79 -11.92 -13.82
CA SER A 46 -8.78 -12.15 -12.77
C SER A 46 -9.96 -12.93 -13.32
N ASN A 47 -10.21 -14.14 -12.81
CA ASN A 47 -11.37 -14.95 -13.22
C ASN A 47 -12.70 -14.27 -12.85
N SER A 48 -12.74 -13.61 -11.69
CA SER A 48 -13.88 -12.80 -11.24
C SER A 48 -13.40 -11.42 -10.82
N LEU A 49 -13.36 -10.50 -11.78
CA LEU A 49 -13.11 -9.08 -11.50
C LEU A 49 -14.45 -8.41 -11.16
N HIS A 50 -14.55 -7.84 -9.97
CA HIS A 50 -15.82 -7.31 -9.46
C HIS A 50 -15.65 -5.96 -8.78
N ILE A 51 -16.77 -5.24 -8.68
CA ILE A 51 -16.89 -4.00 -7.92
C ILE A 51 -17.99 -4.17 -6.88
N TYR A 52 -17.79 -3.58 -5.70
CA TYR A 52 -18.88 -3.47 -4.74
C TYR A 52 -19.88 -2.37 -5.11
N THR A 53 -21.14 -2.58 -4.74
CA THR A 53 -22.28 -1.68 -5.01
C THR A 53 -22.99 -1.24 -3.72
N GLY A 54 -23.99 -0.37 -3.85
CA GLY A 54 -24.81 0.11 -2.72
C GLY A 54 -24.00 0.96 -1.73
N ASP A 55 -24.22 0.74 -0.45
CA ASP A 55 -23.55 1.50 0.63
C ASP A 55 -22.14 0.99 0.96
N HIS A 56 -21.61 0.03 0.18
CA HIS A 56 -20.27 -0.47 0.40
C HIS A 56 -19.22 0.63 0.17
N PRO A 57 -18.15 0.73 1.00
CA PRO A 57 -17.08 1.71 0.81
C PRO A 57 -16.49 1.75 -0.61
N GLY A 58 -16.27 0.58 -1.21
CA GLY A 58 -15.80 0.45 -2.60
C GLY A 58 -16.73 1.07 -3.66
N ALA A 59 -18.04 1.11 -3.43
CA ALA A 59 -18.99 1.74 -4.36
C ALA A 59 -18.77 3.26 -4.46
N LYS A 60 -18.27 3.88 -3.38
CA LYS A 60 -17.94 5.31 -3.35
C LYS A 60 -16.74 5.64 -4.23
N ILE A 61 -15.77 4.73 -4.32
CA ILE A 61 -14.62 4.87 -5.23
C ILE A 61 -15.12 4.86 -6.67
N THR A 62 -15.97 3.89 -7.04
CA THR A 62 -16.61 3.85 -8.36
C THR A 62 -17.33 5.16 -8.69
N LYS A 63 -18.12 5.71 -7.75
CA LYS A 63 -18.83 6.99 -7.95
C LYS A 63 -17.87 8.16 -8.14
N ARG A 64 -16.79 8.23 -7.36
CA ARG A 64 -15.74 9.24 -7.52
C ARG A 64 -15.10 9.13 -8.91
N MET A 65 -14.75 7.94 -9.35
CA MET A 65 -14.19 7.72 -10.70
C MET A 65 -15.14 8.20 -11.78
N PHE A 66 -16.43 7.83 -11.72
CA PHE A 66 -17.43 8.30 -12.69
C PHE A 66 -17.52 9.82 -12.75
N ASN A 67 -17.51 10.49 -11.59
CA ASN A 67 -17.55 11.96 -11.53
C ASN A 67 -16.29 12.63 -12.13
N HIS A 68 -15.17 11.91 -12.19
CA HIS A 68 -13.90 12.43 -12.69
C HIS A 68 -13.49 11.84 -14.05
N MET A 69 -14.33 11.03 -14.71
CA MET A 69 -14.01 10.46 -16.03
C MET A 69 -13.72 11.51 -17.09
N ALA A 70 -14.38 12.67 -17.01
CA ALA A 70 -14.19 13.78 -17.94
C ALA A 70 -13.06 14.73 -17.50
N ALA A 71 -12.52 14.56 -16.30
CA ALA A 71 -11.38 15.34 -15.86
C ALA A 71 -10.14 14.91 -16.65
N PRO A 72 -9.25 15.84 -17.03
CA PRO A 72 -7.98 15.46 -17.64
C PRO A 72 -7.20 14.58 -16.65
N LEU A 73 -6.56 13.53 -17.17
CA LEU A 73 -5.65 12.74 -16.36
C LEU A 73 -4.52 13.65 -15.87
N PRO A 74 -4.16 13.58 -14.58
CA PRO A 74 -2.99 14.30 -14.11
C PRO A 74 -1.76 13.79 -14.88
N VAL A 75 -0.82 14.69 -15.17
CA VAL A 75 0.48 14.30 -15.68
C VAL A 75 1.16 13.52 -14.56
N LEU A 76 1.35 12.23 -14.77
CA LEU A 76 2.11 11.40 -13.84
C LEU A 76 3.58 11.81 -13.92
N PRO A 77 4.29 11.94 -12.78
CA PRO A 77 5.73 12.16 -12.81
C PRO A 77 6.42 11.00 -13.53
N GLU A 78 7.58 11.26 -14.15
CA GLU A 78 8.41 10.18 -14.66
C GLU A 78 8.80 9.28 -13.48
N SER A 79 8.38 8.02 -13.54
CA SER A 79 8.71 7.04 -12.51
C SER A 79 10.14 6.54 -12.71
N GLY A 80 11.00 6.74 -11.72
CA GLY A 80 12.27 6.02 -11.62
C GLY A 80 12.06 4.56 -11.23
N PRO A 81 13.09 3.69 -11.39
CA PRO A 81 13.04 2.34 -10.85
C PRO A 81 12.89 2.37 -9.32
N LEU A 82 12.17 1.41 -8.73
CA LEU A 82 11.99 1.32 -7.28
C LEU A 82 13.33 1.14 -6.54
N PHE A 83 14.35 0.60 -7.23
CA PHE A 83 15.69 0.37 -6.71
C PHE A 83 16.74 1.10 -7.58
N PRO A 84 16.86 2.43 -7.47
CA PRO A 84 17.75 3.23 -8.32
C PRO A 84 19.24 2.94 -8.08
N SER A 85 19.61 2.57 -6.85
CA SER A 85 20.98 2.23 -6.43
C SER A 85 21.32 0.74 -6.61
N GLY A 86 20.44 -0.03 -7.25
CA GLY A 86 20.54 -1.49 -7.31
C GLY A 86 19.94 -2.17 -6.06
N LEU A 87 19.94 -3.50 -6.06
CA LEU A 87 19.45 -4.27 -4.92
C LEU A 87 20.55 -4.48 -3.88
N PRO A 88 20.23 -4.46 -2.57
CA PRO A 88 21.15 -4.94 -1.56
C PRO A 88 21.55 -6.40 -1.81
N SER A 89 22.66 -6.85 -1.22
CA SER A 89 23.09 -8.24 -1.33
C SER A 89 21.98 -9.22 -0.90
N HIS A 90 22.01 -10.47 -1.39
CA HIS A 90 21.00 -11.47 -1.03
C HIS A 90 20.95 -11.68 0.48
N ASP A 91 22.12 -11.85 1.08
CA ASP A 91 22.25 -12.08 2.52
C ASP A 91 21.76 -10.88 3.33
N TYR A 92 22.08 -9.66 2.89
CA TYR A 92 21.58 -8.44 3.53
C TYR A 92 20.05 -8.38 3.47
N PHE A 93 19.44 -8.63 2.30
CA PHE A 93 17.99 -8.62 2.14
C PHE A 93 17.30 -9.70 2.98
N VAL A 94 17.84 -10.91 3.04
CA VAL A 94 17.26 -11.99 3.85
C VAL A 94 17.38 -11.66 5.34
N ALA A 95 18.54 -11.17 5.79
CA ALA A 95 18.72 -10.71 7.16
C ALA A 95 17.71 -9.59 7.50
N SER A 96 17.53 -8.65 6.58
CA SER A 96 16.54 -7.56 6.67
C SER A 96 15.11 -8.08 6.86
N CYS A 97 14.69 -9.04 6.04
CA CYS A 97 13.38 -9.65 6.16
C CYS A 97 13.23 -10.40 7.49
N ASN A 98 14.27 -11.11 7.94
CA ASN A 98 14.26 -11.81 9.23
C ASN A 98 14.13 -10.82 10.39
N ASP A 99 14.84 -9.70 10.37
CA ASP A 99 14.73 -8.66 11.39
C ASP A 99 13.29 -8.12 11.48
N VAL A 100 12.63 -7.87 10.33
CA VAL A 100 11.21 -7.46 10.30
C VAL A 100 10.29 -8.54 10.90
N LEU A 101 10.49 -9.82 10.53
CA LEU A 101 9.69 -10.94 11.02
C LEU A 101 9.89 -11.18 12.53
N GLU A 102 11.12 -11.02 13.01
CA GLU A 102 11.53 -11.20 14.40
C GLU A 102 11.31 -9.92 15.24
N GLN A 103 10.76 -8.86 14.64
CA GLN A 103 10.49 -7.57 15.28
C GLN A 103 11.75 -6.91 15.85
N ARG A 104 12.90 -7.13 15.22
CA ARG A 104 14.14 -6.43 15.55
C ARG A 104 14.14 -5.04 14.90
N PRO A 105 14.87 -4.07 15.49
CA PRO A 105 15.09 -2.78 14.85
C PRO A 105 15.73 -2.98 13.46
N TYR A 106 15.19 -2.32 12.44
CA TYR A 106 15.66 -2.42 11.06
C TYR A 106 16.05 -1.02 10.54
N GLY A 107 17.24 -0.90 9.92
CA GLY A 107 17.81 0.37 9.47
C GLY A 107 18.51 1.16 10.59
N GLY A 108 19.74 1.62 10.36
CA GLY A 108 20.51 2.45 11.31
C GLY A 108 20.17 3.95 11.24
N ASP A 109 20.74 4.77 12.11
CA ASP A 109 20.55 6.23 12.09
C ASP A 109 21.35 6.93 10.96
N SER A 110 22.27 6.20 10.32
CA SER A 110 23.11 6.73 9.25
C SER A 110 22.51 6.45 7.87
N LEU A 111 22.17 7.54 7.17
CA LEU A 111 22.04 7.56 5.71
C LEU A 111 23.40 7.17 5.11
N GLU A 112 23.66 5.87 4.88
CA GLU A 112 24.76 5.51 3.98
C GLU A 112 24.39 5.96 2.56
N GLU A 113 25.40 6.39 1.80
CA GLU A 113 25.34 7.23 0.59
C GLU A 113 24.44 6.73 -0.57
N GLU A 114 23.79 5.57 -0.43
CA GLU A 114 22.99 4.91 -1.46
C GLU A 114 21.48 5.17 -1.38
N GLY A 115 21.01 5.95 -0.39
CA GLY A 115 19.60 6.26 -0.20
C GLY A 115 18.85 5.19 0.61
N VAL A 116 17.63 5.53 1.06
CA VAL A 116 16.84 4.70 1.98
C VAL A 116 16.13 3.61 1.18
N ALA A 117 16.39 2.35 1.50
CA ALA A 117 15.73 1.24 0.82
C ALA A 117 14.21 1.25 1.12
N PHE A 118 13.37 0.89 0.15
CA PHE A 118 11.92 0.79 0.36
C PHE A 118 11.54 -0.10 1.56
N LEU A 119 12.31 -1.17 1.82
CA LEU A 119 12.11 -2.02 2.99
C LEU A 119 12.34 -1.30 4.32
N GLU A 120 13.26 -0.34 4.35
CA GLU A 120 13.57 0.45 5.54
C GLU A 120 12.41 1.38 5.87
N PHE A 121 11.93 2.09 4.86
CA PHE A 121 10.70 2.86 4.97
C PHE A 121 9.52 1.98 5.39
N ALA A 122 9.29 0.83 4.73
CA ALA A 122 8.16 -0.04 5.03
C ALA A 122 8.21 -0.62 6.46
N SER A 123 9.40 -1.01 6.93
CA SER A 123 9.59 -1.50 8.30
C SER A 123 9.36 -0.40 9.32
N ASP A 124 9.89 0.80 9.08
CA ASP A 124 9.73 1.92 10.00
C ASP A 124 8.31 2.45 10.02
N PHE A 125 7.63 2.50 8.87
CA PHE A 125 6.21 2.77 8.76
C PHE A 125 5.39 1.76 9.59
N LEU A 126 5.69 0.46 9.48
CA LEU A 126 5.01 -0.58 10.25
C LEU A 126 5.25 -0.44 11.76
N ARG A 127 6.46 -0.05 12.17
CA ARG A 127 6.80 0.26 13.57
C ARG A 127 5.98 1.47 14.06
N CYS A 128 6.04 2.61 13.38
CA CYS A 128 5.29 3.82 13.74
C CYS A 128 3.78 3.54 13.83
N TYR A 129 3.24 2.77 12.89
CA TYR A 129 1.85 2.33 12.93
C TYR A 129 1.51 1.51 14.19
N ARG A 130 2.37 0.55 14.57
CA ARG A 130 2.18 -0.28 15.78
C ARG A 130 2.30 0.53 17.06
N ASP A 131 3.28 1.42 17.13
CA ASP A 131 3.51 2.30 18.29
C ASP A 131 2.30 3.22 18.50
N TRP A 132 1.82 3.85 17.43
CA TRP A 132 0.60 4.66 17.45
C TRP A 132 -0.63 3.84 17.88
N LYS A 133 -0.83 2.65 17.32
CA LYS A 133 -1.94 1.76 17.70
C LYS A 133 -1.90 1.32 19.16
N SER A 134 -0.70 1.21 19.74
CA SER A 134 -0.49 0.83 21.14
C SER A 134 -0.55 2.02 22.10
N GLY A 135 -0.75 3.24 21.59
CA GLY A 135 -0.77 4.48 22.38
C GLY A 135 0.60 4.98 22.81
N ILE A 136 1.68 4.42 22.25
CA ILE A 136 3.07 4.79 22.54
C ILE A 136 3.54 5.90 21.58
N GLY A 137 3.09 5.88 20.32
CA GLY A 137 3.47 6.85 19.29
C GLY A 137 2.46 7.99 19.11
N SER A 138 2.94 9.15 18.68
CA SER A 138 2.13 10.34 18.38
C SER A 138 1.36 10.23 17.07
N SER A 139 1.96 9.65 16.04
CA SER A 139 1.38 9.54 14.71
C SER A 139 1.89 8.29 13.98
N PRO A 140 1.05 7.62 13.16
CA PRO A 140 1.51 6.52 12.33
C PRO A 140 2.44 6.98 11.19
N TRP A 141 2.52 8.30 10.95
CA TRP A 141 3.31 8.94 9.90
C TRP A 141 4.67 9.45 10.37
N ASP A 142 5.03 9.26 11.64
CA ASP A 142 6.32 9.66 12.20
C ASP A 142 7.47 8.71 11.74
N CYS A 143 7.35 8.12 10.55
CA CYS A 143 8.37 7.28 9.94
C CYS A 143 9.55 8.11 9.44
N ARG A 144 10.75 7.59 9.68
CA ARG A 144 12.01 8.08 9.11
C ARG A 144 11.88 8.13 7.59
N HIS A 145 12.43 9.20 7.01
CA HIS A 145 12.48 9.39 5.56
C HIS A 145 11.11 9.48 4.88
N ALA A 146 10.06 9.85 5.64
CA ALA A 146 8.71 10.10 5.12
C ALA A 146 8.70 11.05 3.91
N ASP A 147 9.61 12.01 3.89
CA ASP A 147 9.82 12.97 2.82
C ASP A 147 10.16 12.32 1.47
N LEU A 148 10.82 11.16 1.48
CA LEU A 148 11.17 10.40 0.27
C LEU A 148 10.03 9.51 -0.24
N TYR A 149 9.00 9.27 0.58
CA TYR A 149 7.92 8.32 0.30
C TYR A 149 6.53 8.94 0.49
N MET A 150 6.42 10.27 0.27
CA MET A 150 5.20 11.04 0.51
C MET A 150 3.97 10.48 -0.23
N ASP A 151 4.15 10.01 -1.46
CA ASP A 151 3.07 9.41 -2.26
C ASP A 151 2.46 8.18 -1.58
N TRP A 152 3.28 7.36 -0.91
CA TRP A 152 2.81 6.19 -0.16
C TRP A 152 2.09 6.58 1.13
N ILE A 153 2.56 7.63 1.80
CA ILE A 153 1.91 8.19 2.99
C ILE A 153 0.52 8.73 2.62
N TRP A 154 0.42 9.53 1.56
CA TRP A 154 -0.86 10.05 1.07
C TRP A 154 -1.83 8.94 0.65
N ALA A 155 -1.33 7.91 -0.05
CA ALA A 155 -2.15 6.76 -0.41
C ALA A 155 -2.70 6.04 0.83
N ALA A 156 -1.86 5.87 1.88
CA ALA A 156 -2.26 5.27 3.14
C ALA A 156 -3.26 6.14 3.92
N GLU A 157 -3.08 7.48 3.93
CA GLU A 157 -4.01 8.44 4.54
C GLU A 157 -5.38 8.42 3.88
N GLU A 158 -5.43 8.46 2.54
CA GLU A 158 -6.69 8.39 1.78
C GLU A 158 -7.43 7.06 2.00
N PHE A 159 -6.69 5.96 1.99
CA PHE A 159 -7.20 4.64 2.36
C PHE A 159 -7.82 4.68 3.77
N TRP A 160 -7.09 5.22 4.75
CA TRP A 160 -7.50 5.27 6.15
C TRP A 160 -8.74 6.13 6.38
N HIS A 161 -8.76 7.35 5.82
CA HIS A 161 -9.91 8.25 5.92
C HIS A 161 -11.18 7.63 5.34
N THR A 162 -11.04 6.78 4.33
CA THR A 162 -12.15 6.07 3.70
C THR A 162 -12.63 4.89 4.56
N VAL A 163 -11.73 4.17 5.23
CA VAL A 163 -12.06 2.99 6.05
C VAL A 163 -12.59 3.38 7.45
N VAL A 164 -11.91 4.28 8.17
CA VAL A 164 -12.26 4.60 9.58
C VAL A 164 -13.55 5.39 9.73
N LYS A 165 -13.83 6.33 8.82
CA LYS A 165 -15.10 7.07 8.84
C LYS A 165 -16.32 6.15 8.65
N HIS A 166 -16.12 4.91 8.18
CA HIS A 166 -17.21 3.95 7.98
C HIS A 166 -17.37 2.94 9.13
N SER A 167 -16.33 2.72 9.93
CA SER A 167 -16.41 1.92 11.15
C SER A 167 -17.17 2.65 12.26
N VAL A 168 -16.86 3.94 12.48
CA VAL A 168 -17.49 4.77 13.55
C VAL A 168 -18.96 5.08 13.25
N ALA A 169 -19.33 5.25 11.97
CA ALA A 169 -20.72 5.48 11.57
C ALA A 169 -21.61 4.23 11.72
N LYS A 170 -21.04 3.02 11.70
CA LYS A 170 -21.78 1.78 11.92
C LYS A 170 -22.06 1.52 13.40
N GLU A 171 -21.13 1.87 14.29
CA GLU A 171 -21.32 1.73 15.74
C GLU A 171 -22.39 2.68 16.28
N THR A 172 -22.39 3.95 15.83
CA THR A 172 -23.41 4.93 16.23
C THR A 172 -24.83 4.64 15.72
N SER A 173 -24.99 3.80 14.70
CA SER A 173 -26.30 3.36 14.19
C SER A 173 -26.91 2.16 14.93
N ARG A 174 -26.11 1.41 15.71
CA ARG A 174 -26.57 0.24 16.48
C ARG A 174 -27.19 0.60 17.82
N ASP A 175 -26.94 1.81 18.33
CA ASP A 175 -27.42 2.29 19.63
C ASP A 175 -28.74 3.10 19.56
N GLN A 176 -29.40 3.17 18.40
CA GLN A 176 -30.74 3.76 18.32
C GLN A 176 -31.80 2.71 18.69
N PRO A 177 -32.59 2.91 19.76
CA PRO A 177 -33.69 2.00 20.09
C PRO A 177 -34.72 2.00 18.97
N ALA A 178 -35.20 0.81 18.60
CA ALA A 178 -36.20 0.62 17.57
C ALA A 178 -37.45 1.50 17.85
N PRO A 179 -38.04 2.15 16.82
CA PRO A 179 -39.25 2.93 17.02
C PRO A 179 -40.37 2.03 17.54
N GLN A 180 -40.93 2.40 18.69
CA GLN A 180 -42.10 1.74 19.25
C GLN A 180 -43.25 1.90 18.25
N THR A 181 -43.66 0.80 17.64
CA THR A 181 -44.86 0.72 16.82
C THR A 181 -46.07 0.86 17.73
N SER A 182 -46.89 1.90 17.48
CA SER A 182 -48.17 2.19 18.12
C SER A 182 -49.22 1.11 17.87
#